data_AF-A0A962SPB4-F1
#
_entry.id   AF-A0A962SPB4-F1
#
_cell.length_a   1.000
_cell.length_b   1.000
_cell.length_c   1.000
_cell.angle_alpha   90.00
_cell.angle_beta   90.00
_cell.angle_gamma   90.00
#
_symmetry.space_group_name_H-M   'P 1'
#
loop_
_entity.id
_entity.type
_entity.pdbx_description
1 polymer ?
#
loop_
_entity_poly.entity_id
_entity_poly.type
_entity_poly.pdbx_seq_one_letter_code
_entity_poly.pdbx_strand_id
1 'polypeptide(L)'
;MGLVKTPFYSFETFHTAFNTGLAALLADYHELGVYILVAAHVGFDARLRRQLSSQLKKRFELFTAELASGQEGGGLYLDDAKDDLQVFLNLLESELDGLQPTRIRRLGPWELQFNQMRALRPMRMAAEVVDKIRVAFDPAAFNFSAPFLRKEIFWQGRVAGRRASVFFNKFPFVPMHTILVPEMRSGHPQYLRRGDHDYLWRLGEELARTLPGIGFGYNSYGALASINHLHFQMFYREKPLAISDSRWRHNGGDRNYPIACHRFDSAQESWRFIEELHRLHCSYNLLHLPGLTYCIPRLKQGSYSAAEWLEGFAWYEMAGGFITGCPKNFGRISSVDLEQHLSRLSLDSDVSVQFSENGAGEPNGAT
;
A
#
# COMPACT_ATOMS: atom_id res chain seq x y z
N MET A 1 33.35 -11.64 -2.21
CA MET A 1 32.06 -10.96 -1.95
C MET A 1 31.00 -11.70 -2.76
N GLY A 2 30.29 -12.65 -2.16
CA GLY A 2 29.30 -13.45 -2.90
C GLY A 2 28.21 -12.54 -3.44
N LEU A 3 27.84 -12.68 -4.72
CA LEU A 3 26.68 -12.01 -5.29
C LEU A 3 25.47 -12.36 -4.41
N VAL A 4 24.95 -11.39 -3.66
CA VAL A 4 23.62 -11.52 -3.06
C VAL A 4 22.67 -11.74 -4.23
N LYS A 5 22.17 -12.97 -4.39
CA LYS A 5 21.19 -13.27 -5.44
C LYS A 5 19.97 -12.39 -5.17
N THR A 6 19.67 -11.51 -6.12
CA THR A 6 18.48 -10.66 -6.06
C THR A 6 17.22 -11.54 -6.07
N PRO A 7 16.18 -11.24 -5.29
CA PRO A 7 14.93 -12.02 -5.31
C PRO A 7 14.14 -11.81 -6.62
N PHE A 8 14.51 -10.84 -7.45
CA PHE A 8 13.75 -10.41 -8.62
C PHE A 8 14.02 -11.22 -9.90
N TYR A 9 14.60 -12.44 -9.82
CA TYR A 9 14.89 -13.25 -11.01
C TYR A 9 13.68 -13.95 -11.62
N SER A 10 12.70 -14.31 -10.80
CA SER A 10 11.45 -14.93 -11.24
C SER A 10 10.41 -14.82 -10.13
N PHE A 11 9.14 -15.03 -10.48
CA PHE A 11 8.05 -15.12 -9.49
C PHE A 11 8.37 -16.13 -8.39
N GLU A 12 8.76 -17.36 -8.75
CA GLU A 12 9.07 -18.42 -7.79
C GLU A 12 10.24 -18.06 -6.86
N THR A 13 11.27 -17.38 -7.39
CA THR A 13 12.40 -16.92 -6.58
C THR A 13 11.96 -15.85 -5.59
N PHE A 14 11.17 -14.88 -6.04
CA PHE A 14 10.65 -13.82 -5.20
C PHE A 14 9.71 -14.37 -4.12
N HIS A 15 8.74 -15.21 -4.51
CA HIS A 15 7.78 -15.86 -3.63
C HIS A 15 8.46 -16.71 -2.56
N THR A 16 9.44 -17.54 -2.96
CA THR A 16 10.21 -18.38 -2.03
C THR A 16 11.03 -17.53 -1.06
N ALA A 17 11.73 -16.50 -1.57
CA ALA A 17 12.51 -15.60 -0.72
C ALA A 17 11.62 -14.84 0.27
N PHE A 18 10.47 -14.34 -0.18
CA PHE A 18 9.50 -13.62 0.63
C PHE A 18 8.97 -14.50 1.78
N ASN A 19 8.52 -15.71 1.46
CA ASN A 19 7.99 -16.65 2.46
C ASN A 19 9.08 -17.15 3.42
N THR A 20 10.30 -17.36 2.93
CA THR A 20 11.45 -17.72 3.77
C THR A 20 11.81 -16.59 4.74
N GLY A 21 11.79 -15.34 4.26
CA GLY A 21 12.05 -14.18 5.12
C GLY A 21 11.01 -13.99 6.22
N LEU A 22 9.71 -14.21 5.91
CA LEU A 22 8.66 -14.19 6.93
C LEU A 22 8.82 -15.32 7.97
N ALA A 23 9.20 -16.52 7.53
CA ALA A 23 9.48 -17.63 8.43
C ALA A 23 10.68 -17.34 9.35
N ALA A 24 11.76 -16.77 8.80
CA ALA A 24 12.94 -16.36 9.57
C ALA A 24 12.60 -15.26 10.58
N LEU A 25 11.82 -14.25 10.17
CA LEU A 25 11.32 -13.22 11.08
C LEU A 25 10.61 -13.81 12.31
N LEU A 26 9.67 -14.73 12.09
CA LEU A 26 8.93 -15.37 13.19
C LEU A 26 9.85 -16.20 14.10
N ALA A 27 10.85 -16.87 13.54
CA ALA A 27 11.79 -17.72 14.28
C ALA A 27 12.79 -16.90 15.10
N ASP A 28 13.36 -15.85 14.51
CA ASP A 28 14.53 -15.15 15.04
C ASP A 28 14.17 -14.03 16.02
N TYR A 29 12.96 -13.48 15.93
CA TYR A 29 12.54 -12.32 16.74
C TYR A 29 11.36 -12.66 17.64
N HIS A 30 11.54 -12.40 18.93
CA HIS A 30 10.48 -12.48 19.96
C HIS A 30 9.88 -11.11 20.23
N GLU A 31 9.14 -10.58 19.24
CA GLU A 31 8.53 -9.25 19.31
C GLU A 31 7.07 -9.29 18.79
N LEU A 32 6.16 -8.57 19.46
CA LEU A 32 4.74 -8.48 19.05
C LEU A 32 4.59 -7.95 17.62
N GLY A 33 5.35 -6.92 17.25
CA GLY A 33 5.30 -6.34 15.91
C GLY A 33 5.63 -7.33 14.80
N VAL A 34 6.60 -8.21 15.04
CA VAL A 34 6.98 -9.28 14.10
C VAL A 34 5.88 -10.34 14.01
N TYR A 35 5.31 -10.73 15.14
CA TYR A 35 4.18 -11.65 15.16
C TYR A 35 2.99 -11.11 14.36
N ILE A 36 2.60 -9.86 14.58
CA ILE A 36 1.50 -9.19 13.87
C ILE A 36 1.77 -9.15 12.36
N LEU A 37 3.00 -8.76 11.98
CA LEU A 37 3.43 -8.72 10.59
C LEU A 37 3.24 -10.09 9.92
N VAL A 38 3.79 -11.14 10.51
CA VAL A 38 3.74 -12.50 9.92
C VAL A 38 2.31 -13.04 9.91
N ALA A 39 1.54 -12.83 10.98
CA ALA A 39 0.13 -13.22 11.06
C ALA A 39 -0.71 -12.55 9.96
N ALA A 40 -0.44 -11.27 9.65
CA ALA A 40 -1.15 -10.56 8.60
C ALA A 40 -0.86 -11.10 7.19
N HIS A 41 0.39 -11.51 6.90
CA HIS A 41 0.75 -12.13 5.62
C HIS A 41 0.16 -13.53 5.44
N VAL A 42 0.04 -14.32 6.52
CA VAL A 42 -0.59 -15.65 6.50
C VAL A 42 -2.07 -15.60 6.07
N GLY A 43 -2.72 -14.44 6.19
CA GLY A 43 -4.07 -14.19 5.66
C GLY A 43 -4.18 -14.35 4.13
N PHE A 44 -3.08 -14.10 3.39
CA PHE A 44 -3.05 -14.03 1.93
C PHE A 44 -2.53 -15.28 1.23
N ASP A 45 -1.70 -16.10 1.89
CA ASP A 45 -1.02 -17.22 1.26
C ASP A 45 -1.33 -18.55 1.99
N ALA A 46 -1.98 -19.48 1.28
CA ALA A 46 -2.36 -20.77 1.82
C ALA A 46 -1.15 -21.70 2.11
N ARG A 47 -0.07 -21.59 1.33
CA ARG A 47 1.18 -22.35 1.56
C ARG A 47 1.87 -21.82 2.81
N LEU A 48 2.01 -20.50 2.92
CA LEU A 48 2.57 -19.85 4.10
C LEU A 48 1.76 -20.17 5.36
N ARG A 49 0.42 -20.17 5.26
CA ARG A 49 -0.46 -20.60 6.35
C ARG A 49 -0.16 -22.01 6.82
N ARG A 50 -0.17 -22.99 5.90
CA ARG A 50 0.14 -24.38 6.25
C ARG A 50 1.52 -24.51 6.93
N GLN A 51 2.48 -23.70 6.51
CA GLN A 51 3.84 -23.73 7.05
C GLN A 51 3.97 -23.09 8.44
N LEU A 52 3.29 -21.96 8.69
CA LEU A 52 3.54 -21.14 9.87
C LEU A 52 2.43 -21.19 10.93
N SER A 53 1.25 -21.74 10.65
CA SER A 53 0.13 -21.77 11.60
C SER A 53 0.47 -22.38 12.95
N SER A 54 1.26 -23.47 12.99
CA SER A 54 1.65 -24.11 14.27
C SER A 54 2.61 -23.24 15.08
N GLN A 55 3.54 -22.55 14.43
CA GLN A 55 4.49 -21.66 15.09
C GLN A 55 3.80 -20.38 15.59
N LEU A 56 2.89 -19.81 14.78
CA LEU A 56 2.08 -18.67 15.18
C LEU A 56 1.19 -19.00 16.38
N LYS A 57 0.58 -20.19 16.41
CA LYS A 57 -0.23 -20.63 17.55
C LYS A 57 0.60 -20.69 18.85
N LYS A 58 1.76 -21.35 18.80
CA LYS A 58 2.68 -21.41 19.94
C LYS A 58 3.14 -20.03 20.40
N ARG A 59 3.46 -19.14 19.46
CA ARG A 59 3.91 -17.78 19.79
C ARG A 59 2.80 -16.95 20.42
N PHE A 60 1.56 -17.11 19.96
CA PHE A 60 0.42 -16.45 20.59
C PHE A 60 0.21 -16.93 22.02
N GLU A 61 0.16 -18.25 22.25
CA GLU A 61 0.02 -18.85 23.58
C GLU A 61 1.10 -18.34 24.54
N LEU A 62 2.34 -18.22 24.05
CA LEU A 62 3.45 -17.64 24.80
C LEU A 62 3.21 -16.18 25.18
N PHE A 63 2.86 -15.31 24.22
CA PHE A 63 2.58 -13.91 24.50
C PHE A 63 1.36 -13.71 25.43
N THR A 64 0.33 -14.56 25.32
CA THR A 64 -0.80 -14.56 26.25
C THR A 64 -0.35 -14.88 27.67
N ALA A 65 0.52 -15.87 27.85
CA ALA A 65 1.05 -16.24 29.16
C ALA A 65 1.96 -15.15 29.75
N GLU A 66 2.83 -14.55 28.94
CA GLU A 66 3.68 -13.43 29.33
C GLU A 66 2.84 -12.24 29.81
N LEU A 67 1.81 -11.86 29.04
CA LEU A 67 0.88 -10.79 29.40
C LEU A 67 0.14 -11.08 30.73
N ALA A 68 -0.33 -12.31 30.93
CA ALA A 68 -1.04 -12.70 32.16
C ALA A 68 -0.13 -12.73 33.40
N SER A 69 1.14 -13.07 33.22
CA SER A 69 2.13 -13.15 34.31
C SER A 69 2.72 -11.79 34.73
N GLY A 70 2.46 -10.72 33.98
CA GLY A 70 3.06 -9.40 34.21
C GLY A 70 4.58 -9.38 33.98
N GLN A 71 5.15 -10.36 33.27
CA GLN A 71 6.57 -10.38 32.96
C GLN A 71 6.91 -9.27 31.95
N GLU A 72 7.62 -8.23 32.42
CA GLU A 72 8.09 -7.10 31.59
C GLU A 72 9.31 -7.43 30.69
N GLY A 73 9.66 -8.70 30.48
CA GLY A 73 10.97 -9.09 29.92
C GLY A 73 11.03 -9.52 28.44
N GLY A 74 9.90 -9.61 27.72
CA GLY A 74 9.82 -10.45 26.50
C GLY A 74 9.52 -9.77 25.16
N GLY A 75 9.61 -8.44 25.04
CA GLY A 75 9.24 -7.72 23.79
C GLY A 75 7.84 -7.09 23.79
N LEU A 76 7.13 -7.17 24.92
CA LEU A 76 5.84 -6.50 25.19
C LEU A 76 5.96 -4.97 25.36
N TYR A 77 7.15 -4.45 25.67
CA TYR A 77 7.34 -3.05 26.10
C TYR A 77 8.55 -2.34 25.45
N LEU A 78 8.84 -2.61 24.16
CA LEU A 78 9.75 -1.76 23.37
C LEU A 78 9.02 -0.46 22.94
N ASP A 79 9.73 0.63 22.60
CA ASP A 79 9.13 1.98 22.43
C ASP A 79 8.13 2.18 21.25
N ASP A 80 7.82 1.14 20.46
CA ASP A 80 6.69 1.09 19.50
C ASP A 80 5.63 0.02 19.88
N ALA A 81 5.82 -0.63 21.02
CA ALA A 81 5.05 -1.78 21.48
C ALA A 81 3.67 -1.40 22.02
N LYS A 82 3.34 -0.12 22.26
CA LYS A 82 1.99 0.26 22.71
C LYS A 82 0.92 -0.03 21.65
N ASP A 83 1.20 0.33 20.40
CA ASP A 83 0.30 0.08 19.29
C ASP A 83 0.21 -1.42 18.97
N ASP A 84 1.35 -2.12 19.01
CA ASP A 84 1.39 -3.56 18.79
C ASP A 84 0.72 -4.35 19.92
N LEU A 85 0.88 -3.89 21.16
CA LEU A 85 0.17 -4.41 22.32
C LEU A 85 -1.33 -4.20 22.14
N GLN A 86 -1.79 -3.02 21.73
CA GLN A 86 -3.21 -2.79 21.49
C GLN A 86 -3.76 -3.69 20.38
N VAL A 87 -3.03 -3.87 19.28
CA VAL A 87 -3.40 -4.83 18.22
C VAL A 87 -3.50 -6.24 18.80
N PHE A 88 -2.54 -6.64 19.62
CA PHE A 88 -2.52 -7.97 20.24
C PHE A 88 -3.65 -8.18 21.25
N LEU A 89 -4.00 -7.16 22.04
CA LEU A 89 -5.16 -7.17 22.94
C LEU A 89 -6.47 -7.35 22.15
N ASN A 90 -6.63 -6.64 21.03
CA ASN A 90 -7.79 -6.81 20.16
C ASN A 90 -7.84 -8.22 19.53
N LEU A 91 -6.68 -8.86 19.29
CA LEU A 91 -6.61 -10.25 18.84
C LEU A 91 -7.05 -11.23 19.95
N LEU A 92 -6.71 -10.96 21.21
CA LEU A 92 -7.14 -11.78 22.35
C LEU A 92 -8.67 -11.78 22.49
N GLU A 93 -9.30 -10.62 22.34
CA GLU A 93 -10.76 -10.49 22.37
C GLU A 93 -11.47 -11.23 21.23
N SER A 94 -10.76 -11.46 20.12
CA SER A 94 -11.30 -12.12 18.92
C SER A 94 -11.20 -13.65 18.95
N GLU A 95 -10.59 -14.25 19.99
CA GLU A 95 -10.21 -15.66 20.15
C GLU A 95 -9.32 -16.22 19.01
N LEU A 96 -8.10 -16.71 19.31
CA LEU A 96 -7.06 -17.03 18.32
C LEU A 96 -7.46 -18.01 17.20
N ASP A 97 -8.34 -18.96 17.48
CA ASP A 97 -8.84 -19.91 16.47
C ASP A 97 -9.63 -19.18 15.34
N GLY A 98 -9.89 -17.87 15.49
CA GLY A 98 -10.68 -17.01 14.62
C GLY A 98 -9.93 -16.14 13.60
N LEU A 99 -8.60 -16.23 13.44
CA LEU A 99 -7.90 -15.50 12.34
C LEU A 99 -8.30 -16.05 10.98
N GLN A 100 -9.32 -15.42 10.38
CA GLN A 100 -9.85 -15.87 9.11
C GLN A 100 -8.89 -15.50 7.96
N PRO A 101 -8.84 -16.33 6.90
CA PRO A 101 -8.25 -15.89 5.64
C PRO A 101 -8.82 -14.56 5.19
N THR A 102 -7.97 -13.78 4.52
CA THR A 102 -8.47 -12.69 3.69
C THR A 102 -9.43 -13.27 2.65
N ARG A 103 -10.64 -12.70 2.57
CA ARG A 103 -11.68 -13.10 1.60
C ARG A 103 -11.96 -11.96 0.66
N ILE A 104 -12.26 -12.28 -0.60
CA ILE A 104 -12.61 -11.30 -1.63
C ILE A 104 -14.02 -11.59 -2.12
N ARG A 105 -14.86 -10.56 -2.14
CA ARG A 105 -16.16 -10.55 -2.81
C ARG A 105 -16.09 -9.61 -4.01
N ARG A 106 -16.44 -10.12 -5.19
CA ARG A 106 -16.53 -9.33 -6.42
C ARG A 106 -17.89 -8.66 -6.49
N LEU A 107 -17.90 -7.35 -6.73
CA LEU A 107 -19.10 -6.52 -6.86
C LEU A 107 -19.03 -5.83 -8.22
N GLY A 108 -19.26 -6.59 -9.30
CA GLY A 108 -18.95 -6.12 -10.65
C GLY A 108 -17.43 -6.00 -10.86
N PRO A 109 -16.91 -4.84 -11.33
CA PRO A 109 -15.47 -4.63 -11.51
C PRO A 109 -14.73 -4.45 -10.18
N TRP A 110 -15.45 -4.11 -9.11
CA TRP A 110 -14.91 -3.82 -7.79
C TRP A 110 -14.55 -5.09 -7.02
N GLU A 111 -13.56 -5.00 -6.14
CA GLU A 111 -13.29 -6.01 -5.13
C GLU A 111 -13.47 -5.45 -3.73
N LEU A 112 -14.28 -6.12 -2.93
CA LEU A 112 -14.36 -5.89 -1.49
C LEU A 112 -13.59 -7.00 -0.79
N GLN A 113 -12.67 -6.61 0.08
CA GLN A 113 -11.82 -7.49 0.86
C GLN A 113 -12.30 -7.51 2.32
N PHE A 114 -12.50 -8.70 2.87
CA PHE A 114 -12.53 -8.90 4.30
C PHE A 114 -11.10 -9.16 4.79
N ASN A 115 -10.55 -8.26 5.61
CA ASN A 115 -9.18 -8.36 6.12
C ASN A 115 -9.14 -7.95 7.59
N GLN A 116 -9.22 -8.95 8.46
CA GLN A 116 -9.29 -8.76 9.91
C GLN A 116 -8.00 -8.13 10.45
N MET A 117 -6.84 -8.66 10.07
CA MET A 117 -5.54 -8.15 10.54
C MET A 117 -5.31 -6.69 10.14
N ARG A 118 -5.72 -6.31 8.92
CA ARG A 118 -5.61 -4.93 8.48
C ARG A 118 -6.48 -3.99 9.33
N ALA A 119 -7.71 -4.40 9.62
CA ALA A 119 -8.66 -3.60 10.39
C ALA A 119 -8.25 -3.32 11.85
N LEU A 120 -7.27 -4.08 12.37
CA LEU A 120 -6.69 -3.82 13.68
C LEU A 120 -5.61 -2.73 13.65
N ARG A 121 -5.20 -2.27 12.47
CA ARG A 121 -4.16 -1.25 12.33
C ARG A 121 -4.57 0.04 13.08
N PRO A 122 -3.69 0.58 13.93
CA PRO A 122 -3.95 1.85 14.61
C PRO A 122 -4.26 2.98 13.63
N MET A 123 -5.36 3.71 13.87
CA MET A 123 -5.74 4.87 13.09
C MET A 123 -4.87 6.07 13.48
N ARG A 124 -3.71 6.22 12.83
CA ARG A 124 -2.78 7.32 13.16
C ARG A 124 -3.09 8.65 12.47
N MET A 125 -3.69 8.65 11.27
CA MET A 125 -3.74 9.88 10.45
C MET A 125 -5.05 10.15 9.71
N ALA A 126 -5.98 9.21 9.53
CA ALA A 126 -7.07 9.37 8.54
C ALA A 126 -8.00 10.58 8.77
N ALA A 127 -8.07 11.10 10.00
CA ALA A 127 -8.90 12.25 10.37
C ALA A 127 -8.16 13.60 10.37
N GLU A 128 -6.84 13.63 10.15
CA GLU A 128 -6.10 14.90 10.10
C GLU A 128 -6.48 15.68 8.85
N VAL A 129 -6.86 16.95 9.05
CA VAL A 129 -7.11 17.91 7.96
C VAL A 129 -5.76 18.38 7.45
N VAL A 130 -5.47 18.07 6.19
CA VAL A 130 -4.22 18.44 5.53
C VAL A 130 -4.51 19.50 4.46
N ASP A 131 -3.81 20.63 4.51
CA ASP A 131 -3.92 21.72 3.54
C ASP A 131 -2.80 21.70 2.47
N LYS A 132 -1.65 21.10 2.79
CA LYS A 132 -0.43 21.05 1.97
C LYS A 132 -0.27 19.74 1.20
N ILE A 133 0.62 19.75 0.21
CA ILE A 133 1.04 18.54 -0.54
C ILE A 133 2.51 18.15 -0.29
N ARG A 134 3.19 18.88 0.60
CA ARG A 134 4.59 18.65 0.95
C ARG A 134 4.87 19.15 2.36
N VAL A 135 5.60 18.35 3.13
CA VAL A 135 6.21 18.73 4.41
C VAL A 135 7.68 18.31 4.39
N ALA A 136 8.54 19.05 5.07
CA ALA A 136 9.95 18.71 5.18
C ALA A 136 10.13 17.35 5.87
N PHE A 137 11.13 16.58 5.45
CA PHE A 137 11.48 15.33 6.12
C PHE A 137 11.93 15.61 7.55
N ASP A 138 11.41 14.86 8.51
CA ASP A 138 11.79 14.92 9.91
C ASP A 138 12.50 13.61 10.30
N PRO A 139 13.82 13.64 10.59
CA PRO A 139 14.55 12.44 11.01
C PRO A 139 14.14 11.91 12.39
N ALA A 140 13.51 12.74 13.24
CA ALA A 140 13.04 12.34 14.57
C ALA A 140 11.65 11.67 14.52
N ALA A 141 10.84 11.99 13.51
CA ALA A 141 9.58 11.32 13.27
C ALA A 141 9.79 9.88 12.74
N PHE A 142 8.75 9.05 12.83
CA PHE A 142 8.78 7.68 12.29
C PHE A 142 9.19 7.69 10.82
N ASN A 143 10.22 6.93 10.47
CA ASN A 143 10.73 6.86 9.11
C ASN A 143 11.49 5.54 8.86
N PHE A 144 11.58 5.12 7.60
CA PHE A 144 12.21 3.84 7.22
C PHE A 144 13.71 3.72 7.50
N SER A 145 14.40 4.79 7.91
CA SER A 145 15.80 4.68 8.33
C SER A 145 15.97 4.30 9.81
N ALA A 146 14.86 4.22 10.57
CA ALA A 146 14.86 3.91 11.98
C ALA A 146 15.49 2.52 12.26
N PRO A 147 16.42 2.40 13.24
CA PRO A 147 17.15 1.16 13.48
C PRO A 147 16.28 -0.07 13.77
N PHE A 148 15.15 0.11 14.46
CA PHE A 148 14.26 -0.99 14.85
C PHE A 148 13.56 -1.67 13.65
N LEU A 149 13.46 -0.98 12.50
CA LEU A 149 12.88 -1.51 11.26
C LEU A 149 13.86 -2.35 10.44
N ARG A 150 15.15 -2.40 10.81
CA ARG A 150 16.17 -3.12 10.03
C ARG A 150 15.86 -4.60 9.83
N LYS A 151 15.26 -5.23 10.83
CA LYS A 151 14.82 -6.63 10.77
C LYS A 151 13.73 -6.87 9.72
N GLU A 152 12.91 -5.85 9.45
CA GLU A 152 11.78 -5.94 8.49
C GLU A 152 12.22 -5.68 7.03
N ILE A 153 13.52 -5.46 6.78
CA ILE A 153 14.07 -5.34 5.43
C ILE A 153 14.04 -6.72 4.77
N PHE A 154 13.16 -6.88 3.78
CA PHE A 154 13.12 -8.05 2.90
C PHE A 154 14.34 -8.11 1.97
N TRP A 155 14.72 -6.96 1.40
CA TRP A 155 15.86 -6.87 0.49
C TRP A 155 16.46 -5.47 0.48
N GLN A 156 17.78 -5.36 0.28
CA GLN A 156 18.46 -4.08 0.08
C GLN A 156 19.58 -4.25 -0.95
N GLY A 157 19.64 -3.32 -1.91
CA GLY A 157 20.64 -3.39 -2.98
C GLY A 157 20.46 -2.31 -4.03
N ARG A 158 21.07 -2.52 -5.21
CA ARG A 158 20.86 -1.69 -6.39
C ARG A 158 19.90 -2.40 -7.35
N VAL A 159 18.87 -1.69 -7.83
CA VAL A 159 17.91 -2.16 -8.84
C VAL A 159 17.54 -0.99 -9.74
N ALA A 160 17.40 -1.21 -11.06
CA ALA A 160 17.16 -0.15 -12.05
C ALA A 160 18.05 1.09 -11.87
N GLY A 161 19.32 0.89 -11.51
CA GLY A 161 20.32 1.95 -11.38
C GLY A 161 20.32 2.77 -10.08
N ARG A 162 19.37 2.56 -9.15
CA ARG A 162 19.34 3.25 -7.83
C ARG A 162 19.48 2.28 -6.67
N ARG A 163 19.95 2.79 -5.52
CA ARG A 163 19.88 2.03 -4.26
C ARG A 163 18.45 2.00 -3.77
N ALA A 164 17.98 0.86 -3.29
CA ALA A 164 16.67 0.72 -2.70
C ALA A 164 16.69 -0.25 -1.52
N SER A 165 15.81 0.00 -0.56
CA SER A 165 15.42 -0.94 0.49
C SER A 165 13.98 -1.36 0.23
N VAL A 166 13.69 -2.66 0.36
CA VAL A 166 12.35 -3.23 0.28
C VAL A 166 12.03 -3.81 1.65
N PHE A 167 10.94 -3.36 2.26
CA PHE A 167 10.47 -3.82 3.56
C PHE A 167 9.25 -4.72 3.39
N PHE A 168 9.06 -5.68 4.29
CA PHE A 168 7.75 -6.29 4.46
C PHE A 168 6.75 -5.24 4.92
N ASN A 169 5.56 -5.18 4.33
CA ASN A 169 4.51 -4.32 4.87
C ASN A 169 3.87 -5.00 6.09
N LYS A 170 3.84 -4.33 7.24
CA LYS A 170 3.26 -4.87 8.49
C LYS A 170 1.76 -5.18 8.40
N PHE A 171 1.01 -4.38 7.65
CA PHE A 171 -0.44 -4.52 7.49
C PHE A 171 -0.79 -4.64 5.99
N PRO A 172 -0.49 -5.79 5.37
CA PRO A 172 -0.74 -6.03 3.95
C PRO A 172 -2.22 -6.02 3.61
N PHE A 173 -2.52 -5.56 2.39
CA PHE A 173 -3.86 -5.66 1.78
C PHE A 173 -3.83 -6.28 0.37
N VAL A 174 -2.64 -6.71 -0.07
CA VAL A 174 -2.40 -7.46 -1.30
C VAL A 174 -1.38 -8.58 -0.99
N PRO A 175 -1.37 -9.69 -1.77
CA PRO A 175 -0.34 -10.71 -1.63
C PRO A 175 1.08 -10.14 -1.81
N MET A 176 2.02 -10.64 -1.02
CA MET A 176 3.43 -10.22 -1.02
C MET A 176 3.63 -8.70 -0.97
N HIS A 177 2.79 -8.00 -0.18
CA HIS A 177 2.85 -6.56 -0.08
C HIS A 177 4.15 -6.11 0.58
N THR A 178 4.89 -5.26 -0.12
CA THR A 178 6.16 -4.70 0.33
C THR A 178 6.17 -3.18 0.20
N ILE A 179 7.11 -2.54 0.86
CA ILE A 179 7.34 -1.11 0.78
C ILE A 179 8.71 -0.87 0.15
N LEU A 180 8.74 -0.23 -1.01
CA LEU A 180 9.96 0.19 -1.68
C LEU A 180 10.36 1.60 -1.23
N VAL A 181 11.58 1.72 -0.71
CA VAL A 181 12.17 3.00 -0.26
C VAL A 181 13.44 3.27 -1.07
N PRO A 182 13.38 4.10 -2.13
CA PRO A 182 14.56 4.47 -2.89
C PRO A 182 15.47 5.35 -2.03
N GLU A 183 16.78 5.11 -2.10
CA GLU A 183 17.79 5.96 -1.46
C GLU A 183 17.46 6.31 -0.01
N MET A 184 17.00 5.32 0.78
CA MET A 184 16.53 5.45 2.17
C MET A 184 17.36 6.37 3.08
N ARG A 185 18.68 6.46 2.86
CA ARG A 185 19.58 7.31 3.67
C ARG A 185 19.53 8.79 3.28
N SER A 186 18.97 9.13 2.13
CA SER A 186 18.81 10.51 1.65
C SER A 186 17.67 11.25 2.35
N GLY A 187 16.81 10.56 3.10
CA GLY A 187 15.75 11.19 3.91
C GLY A 187 14.83 12.08 3.08
N HIS A 188 14.43 11.61 1.89
CA HIS A 188 13.54 12.41 1.05
C HIS A 188 12.13 12.41 1.65
N PRO A 189 11.43 13.56 1.72
CA PRO A 189 10.05 13.60 2.18
C PRO A 189 9.14 12.85 1.21
N GLN A 190 7.90 12.54 1.63
CA GLN A 190 6.89 11.93 0.77
C GLN A 190 6.35 12.95 -0.25
N TYR A 191 7.20 13.29 -1.22
CA TYR A 191 6.93 14.23 -2.29
C TYR A 191 7.66 13.75 -3.54
N LEU A 192 6.90 13.42 -4.58
CA LEU A 192 7.43 12.81 -5.79
C LEU A 192 8.21 13.84 -6.62
N ARG A 193 9.44 13.53 -7.01
CA ARG A 193 10.22 14.33 -7.97
C ARG A 193 10.29 13.59 -9.30
N ARG A 194 10.62 14.32 -10.38
CA ARG A 194 10.75 13.72 -11.73
C ARG A 194 11.65 12.51 -11.76
N GLY A 195 12.84 12.60 -11.14
CA GLY A 195 13.77 11.47 -11.09
C GLY A 195 13.26 10.26 -10.30
N ASP A 196 12.33 10.45 -9.36
CA ASP A 196 11.69 9.35 -8.62
C ASP A 196 10.58 8.70 -9.45
N HIS A 197 9.79 9.51 -10.16
CA HIS A 197 8.79 9.05 -11.12
C HIS A 197 9.44 8.24 -12.26
N ASP A 198 10.48 8.80 -12.91
CA ASP A 198 11.19 8.15 -14.02
C ASP A 198 11.94 6.89 -13.55
N TYR A 199 12.34 6.84 -12.27
CA TYR A 199 12.86 5.63 -11.66
C TYR A 199 11.78 4.55 -11.52
N LEU A 200 10.60 4.89 -11.00
CA LEU A 200 9.50 3.94 -10.87
C LEU A 200 9.04 3.37 -12.21
N TRP A 201 8.93 4.22 -13.24
CA TRP A 201 8.54 3.78 -14.57
C TRP A 201 9.49 2.71 -15.10
N ARG A 202 10.80 3.00 -15.10
CA ARG A 202 11.84 2.06 -15.55
C ARG A 202 11.91 0.80 -14.68
N LEU A 203 11.75 0.96 -13.36
CA LEU A 203 11.73 -0.16 -12.43
C LEU A 203 10.58 -1.12 -12.74
N GLY A 204 9.38 -0.60 -12.99
CA GLY A 204 8.22 -1.39 -13.38
C GLY A 204 8.46 -2.19 -14.66
N GLU A 205 8.99 -1.54 -15.70
CA GLU A 205 9.34 -2.22 -16.96
C GLU A 205 10.43 -3.29 -16.79
N GLU A 206 11.47 -3.02 -15.99
CA GLU A 206 12.56 -3.95 -15.73
C GLU A 206 12.06 -5.18 -14.96
N LEU A 207 11.32 -4.98 -13.86
CA LEU A 207 10.83 -6.07 -13.01
C LEU A 207 9.73 -6.89 -13.69
N ALA A 208 8.91 -6.30 -14.56
CA ALA A 208 7.84 -7.02 -15.25
C ALA A 208 8.35 -8.19 -16.11
N ARG A 209 9.61 -8.13 -16.56
CA ARG A 209 10.24 -9.19 -17.37
C ARG A 209 10.38 -10.51 -16.59
N THR A 210 10.50 -10.44 -15.27
CA THR A 210 10.70 -11.60 -14.39
C THR A 210 9.57 -11.77 -13.36
N LEU A 211 8.81 -10.72 -13.11
CA LEU A 211 7.69 -10.65 -12.15
C LEU A 211 6.44 -10.07 -12.86
N PRO A 212 5.83 -10.80 -13.81
CA PRO A 212 4.63 -10.33 -14.49
C PRO A 212 3.49 -10.11 -13.50
N GLY A 213 2.95 -8.89 -13.42
CA GLY A 213 1.96 -8.51 -12.41
C GLY A 213 2.50 -7.67 -11.25
N ILE A 214 3.80 -7.34 -11.27
CA ILE A 214 4.40 -6.32 -10.40
C ILE A 214 3.79 -4.94 -10.67
N GLY A 215 3.59 -4.15 -9.62
CA GLY A 215 3.18 -2.77 -9.72
C GLY A 215 3.51 -1.97 -8.46
N PHE A 216 3.29 -0.65 -8.54
CA PHE A 216 3.60 0.28 -7.45
C PHE A 216 2.44 1.23 -7.20
N GLY A 217 1.97 1.27 -5.95
CA GLY A 217 1.07 2.29 -5.45
C GLY A 217 1.83 3.47 -4.86
N TYR A 218 1.35 4.68 -5.09
CA TYR A 218 1.86 5.89 -4.43
C TYR A 218 0.70 6.70 -3.85
N ASN A 219 0.89 7.17 -2.63
CA ASN A 219 0.03 8.15 -1.98
C ASN A 219 0.84 9.44 -1.87
N SER A 220 0.36 10.54 -2.45
CA SER A 220 0.93 11.86 -2.17
C SER A 220 0.63 12.26 -0.72
N TYR A 221 1.35 13.27 -0.21
CA TYR A 221 0.94 13.94 1.03
C TYR A 221 -0.51 14.47 0.87
N GLY A 222 -1.31 14.36 1.92
CA GLY A 222 -2.76 14.65 1.88
C GLY A 222 -3.61 13.59 1.16
N ALA A 223 -3.02 12.52 0.60
CA ALA A 223 -3.74 11.40 -0.03
C ALA A 223 -3.54 10.07 0.73
N LEU A 224 -3.58 10.12 2.08
CA LEU A 224 -3.34 8.98 2.98
C LEU A 224 -1.91 8.40 2.90
N ALA A 225 -0.92 9.25 2.66
CA ALA A 225 0.46 8.94 2.98
C ALA A 225 0.68 9.01 4.50
N SER A 226 0.84 7.86 5.16
CA SER A 226 0.97 7.80 6.62
C SER A 226 2.39 8.08 7.16
N ILE A 227 3.40 8.13 6.28
CA ILE A 227 4.81 8.29 6.66
C ILE A 227 5.42 9.35 5.74
N ASN A 228 6.05 10.37 6.31
CA ASN A 228 6.73 11.42 5.55
C ASN A 228 8.18 11.04 5.20
N HIS A 229 8.36 9.92 4.51
CA HIS A 229 9.62 9.46 3.93
C HIS A 229 9.28 8.81 2.59
N LEU A 230 9.86 9.29 1.49
CA LEU A 230 9.57 8.81 0.13
C LEU A 230 9.55 7.28 0.05
N HIS A 231 8.37 6.74 -0.19
CA HIS A 231 8.15 5.31 -0.33
C HIS A 231 7.02 5.00 -1.31
N PHE A 232 7.05 3.78 -1.81
CA PHE A 232 6.09 3.23 -2.74
C PHE A 232 5.60 1.88 -2.23
N GLN A 233 4.33 1.58 -2.45
CA GLN A 233 3.72 0.31 -2.10
C GLN A 233 3.97 -0.66 -3.26
N MET A 234 4.93 -1.58 -3.12
CA MET A 234 5.26 -2.55 -4.16
C MET A 234 4.41 -3.81 -3.95
N PHE A 235 3.73 -4.24 -5.00
CA PHE A 235 2.79 -5.35 -4.93
C PHE A 235 2.89 -6.26 -6.16
N TYR A 236 2.42 -7.49 -6.00
CA TYR A 236 2.20 -8.42 -7.10
C TYR A 236 0.72 -8.75 -7.21
N ARG A 237 0.19 -8.77 -8.43
CA ARG A 237 -1.19 -9.19 -8.71
C ARG A 237 -1.30 -9.96 -10.02
N GLU A 238 -1.96 -11.11 -9.95
CA GLU A 238 -2.36 -11.88 -11.15
C GLU A 238 -3.55 -11.26 -11.85
N LYS A 239 -4.45 -10.62 -11.08
CA LYS A 239 -5.68 -10.01 -11.59
C LYS A 239 -5.60 -8.50 -11.48
N PRO A 240 -5.88 -7.77 -12.57
CA PRO A 240 -5.91 -6.31 -12.54
C PRO A 240 -6.97 -5.80 -11.55
N LEU A 241 -6.77 -4.57 -11.10
CA LEU A 241 -7.75 -3.84 -10.29
C LEU A 241 -8.83 -3.22 -11.17
N ALA A 242 -9.93 -2.78 -10.54
CA ALA A 242 -11.09 -2.24 -11.25
C ALA A 242 -10.72 -1.10 -12.19
N ILE A 243 -9.79 -0.23 -11.79
CA ILE A 243 -9.30 0.91 -12.58
C ILE A 243 -8.75 0.52 -13.97
N SER A 244 -8.33 -0.72 -14.16
CA SER A 244 -7.82 -1.24 -15.44
C SER A 244 -8.89 -1.92 -16.30
N ASP A 245 -10.14 -2.00 -15.86
CA ASP A 245 -11.23 -2.57 -16.65
C ASP A 245 -11.50 -1.72 -17.91
N SER A 246 -11.66 -2.37 -19.06
CA SER A 246 -11.81 -1.73 -20.37
C SER A 246 -13.11 -0.94 -20.52
N ARG A 247 -14.09 -1.12 -19.62
CA ARG A 247 -15.33 -0.35 -19.64
C ARG A 247 -15.13 1.14 -19.34
N TRP A 248 -14.03 1.50 -18.68
CA TRP A 248 -13.81 2.87 -18.25
C TRP A 248 -13.33 3.76 -19.39
N ARG A 249 -13.83 4.99 -19.46
CA ARG A 249 -13.48 5.96 -20.51
C ARG A 249 -11.99 6.24 -20.60
N HIS A 250 -11.27 6.29 -19.48
CA HIS A 250 -9.81 6.44 -19.47
C HIS A 250 -9.06 5.21 -20.02
N ASN A 251 -9.75 4.09 -20.25
CA ASN A 251 -9.24 2.90 -20.94
C ASN A 251 -9.91 2.71 -22.33
N GLY A 252 -10.61 3.72 -22.86
CA GLY A 252 -11.29 3.68 -24.16
C GLY A 252 -12.73 3.13 -24.14
N GLY A 253 -13.29 2.85 -22.95
CA GLY A 253 -14.69 2.46 -22.80
C GLY A 253 -15.67 3.63 -22.79
N ASP A 254 -16.92 3.38 -22.39
CA ASP A 254 -18.02 4.35 -22.41
C ASP A 254 -18.47 4.80 -21.00
N ARG A 255 -17.98 4.17 -19.93
CA ARG A 255 -18.35 4.50 -18.54
C ARG A 255 -17.34 5.42 -17.88
N ASN A 256 -17.81 6.46 -17.19
CA ASN A 256 -16.95 7.23 -16.30
C ASN A 256 -16.58 6.38 -15.08
N TYR A 257 -15.31 6.43 -14.68
CA TYR A 257 -14.92 6.00 -13.34
C TYR A 257 -15.56 6.95 -12.30
N PRO A 258 -15.91 6.50 -11.08
CA PRO A 258 -16.63 7.35 -10.11
C PRO A 258 -15.88 8.60 -9.65
N ILE A 259 -14.57 8.68 -9.92
CA ILE A 259 -13.72 9.85 -9.71
C ILE A 259 -12.85 10.06 -10.96
N ALA A 260 -12.40 11.31 -11.20
CA ALA A 260 -11.44 11.63 -12.23
C ALA A 260 -10.21 10.71 -12.17
N CYS A 261 -9.92 10.04 -13.28
CA CYS A 261 -8.82 9.11 -13.43
C CYS A 261 -8.17 9.33 -14.79
N HIS A 262 -6.85 9.53 -14.79
CA HIS A 262 -6.08 9.80 -15.98
C HIS A 262 -5.12 8.65 -16.23
N ARG A 263 -5.19 8.08 -17.44
CA ARG A 263 -4.32 7.02 -17.92
C ARG A 263 -3.20 7.65 -18.76
N PHE A 264 -1.97 7.25 -18.51
CA PHE A 264 -0.80 7.68 -19.29
C PHE A 264 0.03 6.47 -19.69
N ASP A 265 0.28 6.36 -20.99
CA ASP A 265 1.19 5.37 -21.59
C ASP A 265 2.59 5.96 -21.86
N SER A 266 2.84 7.19 -21.39
CA SER A 266 4.11 7.92 -21.48
C SER A 266 4.55 8.48 -20.13
N ALA A 267 5.78 8.16 -19.72
CA ALA A 267 6.38 8.70 -18.51
C ALA A 267 6.49 10.24 -18.52
N GLN A 268 6.69 10.83 -19.71
CA GLN A 268 6.81 12.27 -19.85
C GLN A 268 5.47 12.96 -19.64
N GLU A 269 4.40 12.40 -20.22
CA GLU A 269 3.05 12.97 -20.12
C GLU A 269 2.49 12.82 -18.70
N SER A 270 2.67 11.65 -18.08
CA SER A 270 2.29 11.47 -16.67
C SER A 270 3.03 12.43 -15.75
N TRP A 271 4.33 12.67 -15.98
CA TRP A 271 5.08 13.64 -15.16
C TRP A 271 4.57 15.07 -15.36
N ARG A 272 4.31 15.51 -16.60
CA ARG A 272 3.75 16.87 -16.85
C ARG A 272 2.46 17.08 -16.09
N PHE A 273 1.57 16.07 -16.09
CA PHE A 273 0.32 16.14 -15.34
C PHE A 273 0.55 16.19 -13.82
N ILE A 274 1.47 15.36 -13.30
CA ILE A 274 1.83 15.36 -11.88
C ILE A 274 2.45 16.70 -11.44
N GLU A 275 3.29 17.30 -12.28
CA GLU A 275 3.90 18.60 -12.03
C GLU A 275 2.84 19.71 -11.94
N GLU A 276 1.81 19.64 -12.79
CA GLU A 276 0.66 20.54 -12.71
C GLU A 276 -0.16 20.33 -11.43
N LEU A 277 -0.37 19.07 -11.00
CA LEU A 277 -0.98 18.78 -9.70
C LEU A 277 -0.16 19.40 -8.55
N HIS A 278 1.18 19.41 -8.66
CA HIS A 278 2.02 20.04 -7.65
C HIS A 278 1.85 21.56 -7.62
N ARG A 279 1.80 22.20 -8.80
CA ARG A 279 1.57 23.64 -8.94
C ARG A 279 0.21 24.05 -8.34
N LEU A 280 -0.80 23.22 -8.53
CA LEU A 280 -2.16 23.43 -8.01
C LEU A 280 -2.36 22.97 -6.57
N HIS A 281 -1.29 22.49 -5.90
CA HIS A 281 -1.38 21.93 -4.56
C HIS A 281 -2.46 20.83 -4.42
N CYS A 282 -2.64 20.02 -5.46
CA CYS A 282 -3.60 18.93 -5.49
C CYS A 282 -2.98 17.63 -4.94
N SER A 283 -3.71 16.92 -4.07
CA SER A 283 -3.31 15.59 -3.62
C SER A 283 -3.79 14.54 -4.61
N TYR A 284 -3.02 13.45 -4.74
CA TYR A 284 -3.27 12.43 -5.74
C TYR A 284 -2.78 11.06 -5.29
N ASN A 285 -3.37 10.03 -5.85
CA ASN A 285 -2.86 8.67 -5.78
C ASN A 285 -2.35 8.24 -7.16
N LEU A 286 -1.29 7.44 -7.20
CA LEU A 286 -0.81 6.82 -8.43
C LEU A 286 -0.89 5.30 -8.32
N LEU A 287 -1.19 4.68 -9.47
CA LEU A 287 -0.96 3.26 -9.71
C LEU A 287 -0.03 3.14 -10.92
N HIS A 288 1.22 2.76 -10.67
CA HIS A 288 2.18 2.45 -11.72
C HIS A 288 2.15 0.96 -12.04
N LEU A 289 1.95 0.67 -13.31
CA LEU A 289 2.08 -0.64 -13.93
C LEU A 289 3.18 -0.57 -15.01
N PRO A 290 3.66 -1.70 -15.53
CA PRO A 290 4.68 -1.69 -16.57
C PRO A 290 4.19 -0.94 -17.81
N GLY A 291 4.87 0.14 -18.19
CA GLY A 291 4.52 0.99 -19.34
C GLY A 291 3.27 1.86 -19.15
N LEU A 292 2.75 1.99 -17.93
CA LEU A 292 1.45 2.59 -17.69
C LEU A 292 1.37 3.26 -16.31
N THR A 293 0.83 4.47 -16.25
CA THR A 293 0.50 5.14 -14.98
C THR A 293 -0.94 5.58 -14.97
N TYR A 294 -1.68 5.19 -13.93
CA TYR A 294 -2.93 5.86 -13.58
C TYR A 294 -2.66 6.92 -12.53
N CYS A 295 -3.13 8.14 -12.79
CA CYS A 295 -3.10 9.25 -11.85
C CYS A 295 -4.52 9.65 -11.46
N ILE A 296 -4.76 9.76 -10.15
CA ILE A 296 -6.09 9.96 -9.57
C ILE A 296 -6.04 11.20 -8.67
N PRO A 297 -6.26 12.40 -9.23
CA PRO A 297 -6.42 13.63 -8.46
C PRO A 297 -7.63 13.51 -7.53
N ARG A 298 -7.52 14.07 -6.32
CA ARG A 298 -8.56 13.91 -5.30
C ARG A 298 -8.54 15.02 -4.26
N LEU A 299 -9.65 15.18 -3.57
CA LEU A 299 -9.73 15.98 -2.35
C LEU A 299 -8.74 15.46 -1.30
N LYS A 300 -8.17 16.41 -0.55
CA LYS A 300 -7.25 16.11 0.54
C LYS A 300 -7.97 15.34 1.64
N GLN A 301 -7.19 14.56 2.37
CA GLN A 301 -7.63 13.90 3.58
C GLN A 301 -8.18 14.92 4.58
N GLY A 302 -9.26 14.55 5.26
CA GLY A 302 -10.00 15.42 6.18
C GLY A 302 -11.00 16.37 5.49
N SER A 303 -10.99 16.48 4.15
CA SER A 303 -11.93 17.34 3.41
C SER A 303 -13.20 16.62 2.93
N TYR A 304 -13.38 15.35 3.27
CA TYR A 304 -14.56 14.55 2.89
C TYR A 304 -14.94 13.59 4.02
N SER A 305 -16.22 13.19 4.05
CA SER A 305 -16.72 12.18 5.00
C SER A 305 -16.61 10.78 4.39
N ALA A 306 -15.68 9.98 4.92
CA ALA A 306 -15.57 8.55 4.65
C ALA A 306 -16.65 7.76 5.40
N ALA A 307 -16.94 6.54 4.92
CA ALA A 307 -17.79 5.62 5.65
C ALA A 307 -17.07 5.09 6.89
N GLU A 308 -17.77 4.85 8.00
CA GLU A 308 -17.17 4.27 9.23
C GLU A 308 -16.50 2.91 8.99
N TRP A 309 -16.94 2.17 7.97
CA TRP A 309 -16.41 0.86 7.65
C TRP A 309 -15.13 0.89 6.80
N LEU A 310 -14.70 2.08 6.35
CA LEU A 310 -13.50 2.33 5.55
C LEU A 310 -12.45 3.06 6.39
N GLU A 311 -11.22 2.54 6.42
CA GLU A 311 -10.07 3.22 7.05
C GLU A 311 -9.64 4.49 6.30
N GLY A 312 -10.04 4.62 5.04
CA GLY A 312 -9.67 5.71 4.16
C GLY A 312 -9.53 5.25 2.71
N PHE A 313 -9.20 6.19 1.84
CA PHE A 313 -8.96 5.97 0.42
C PHE A 313 -7.48 6.16 0.06
N ALA A 314 -6.67 5.14 0.26
CA ALA A 314 -5.31 5.09 -0.27
C ALA A 314 -5.34 4.64 -1.74
N TRP A 315 -4.18 4.48 -2.36
CA TRP A 315 -4.08 4.07 -3.77
C TRP A 315 -4.91 2.81 -4.11
N TYR A 316 -5.06 1.87 -3.18
CA TYR A 316 -5.77 0.61 -3.38
C TYR A 316 -7.29 0.82 -3.54
N GLU A 317 -7.88 1.60 -2.65
CA GLU A 317 -9.30 1.99 -2.72
C GLU A 317 -9.56 2.87 -3.94
N MET A 318 -8.65 3.79 -4.24
CA MET A 318 -8.76 4.61 -5.46
C MET A 318 -8.70 3.76 -6.73
N ALA A 319 -7.95 2.65 -6.72
CA ALA A 319 -7.87 1.70 -7.82
C ALA A 319 -9.04 0.67 -7.85
N GLY A 320 -9.95 0.73 -6.88
CA GLY A 320 -11.18 -0.06 -6.82
C GLY A 320 -11.09 -1.36 -6.01
N GLY A 321 -10.07 -1.49 -5.17
CA GLY A 321 -10.02 -2.50 -4.11
C GLY A 321 -10.38 -1.90 -2.76
N PHE A 322 -11.43 -2.40 -2.12
CA PHE A 322 -11.92 -1.87 -0.85
C PHE A 322 -11.68 -2.86 0.27
N ILE A 323 -11.51 -2.38 1.50
CA ILE A 323 -11.20 -3.21 2.67
C ILE A 323 -12.23 -2.95 3.76
N THR A 324 -12.70 -4.03 4.41
CA THR A 324 -13.48 -3.94 5.63
C THR A 324 -13.05 -5.02 6.63
N GLY A 325 -12.98 -4.66 7.91
CA GLY A 325 -12.77 -5.61 9.01
C GLY A 325 -14.04 -6.21 9.58
N CYS A 326 -15.22 -5.73 9.16
CA CYS A 326 -16.50 -6.11 9.75
C CYS A 326 -17.20 -7.17 8.89
N PRO A 327 -17.47 -8.38 9.41
CA PRO A 327 -18.18 -9.43 8.67
C PRO A 327 -19.58 -9.00 8.20
N LYS A 328 -20.30 -8.21 9.01
CA LYS A 328 -21.64 -7.70 8.65
C LYS A 328 -21.55 -6.75 7.46
N ASN A 329 -20.58 -5.84 7.44
CA ASN A 329 -20.37 -4.91 6.34
C ASN A 329 -19.93 -5.66 5.07
N PHE A 330 -19.03 -6.64 5.22
CA PHE A 330 -18.60 -7.52 4.13
C PHE A 330 -19.75 -8.28 3.47
N GLY A 331 -20.86 -8.54 4.18
CA GLY A 331 -22.05 -9.16 3.62
C GLY A 331 -23.02 -8.17 2.94
N ARG A 332 -23.00 -6.89 3.32
CA ARG A 332 -24.05 -5.92 2.96
C ARG A 332 -23.65 -4.87 1.92
N ILE A 333 -22.38 -4.48 1.88
CA ILE A 333 -21.90 -3.42 0.97
C ILE A 333 -22.17 -3.80 -0.49
N SER A 334 -22.72 -2.89 -1.28
CA SER A 334 -23.00 -3.07 -2.70
C SER A 334 -21.99 -2.29 -3.57
N SER A 335 -21.96 -2.53 -4.88
CA SER A 335 -21.16 -1.72 -5.80
C SER A 335 -21.57 -0.24 -5.80
N VAL A 336 -22.86 0.04 -5.59
CA VAL A 336 -23.39 1.42 -5.52
C VAL A 336 -22.80 2.15 -4.31
N ASP A 337 -22.70 1.49 -3.14
CA ASP A 337 -22.08 2.07 -1.96
C ASP A 337 -20.61 2.42 -2.22
N LEU A 338 -19.88 1.53 -2.90
CA LEU A 338 -18.47 1.74 -3.25
C LEU A 338 -18.29 2.95 -4.18
N GLU A 339 -19.09 3.02 -5.24
CA GLU A 339 -19.05 4.10 -6.22
C GLU A 339 -19.43 5.45 -5.59
N GLN A 340 -20.45 5.45 -4.73
CA GLN A 340 -20.89 6.65 -4.02
C GLN A 340 -19.81 7.16 -3.05
N HIS A 341 -19.10 6.29 -2.33
CA HIS A 341 -18.04 6.74 -1.45
C HIS A 341 -16.80 7.21 -2.21
N LEU A 342 -16.47 6.57 -3.34
CA LEU A 342 -15.34 6.99 -4.17
C LEU A 342 -15.59 8.36 -4.82
N SER A 343 -16.81 8.66 -5.25
CA SER A 343 -17.14 9.94 -5.89
C SER A 343 -17.07 11.14 -4.95
N ARG A 344 -17.18 10.93 -3.62
CA ARG A 344 -17.00 11.99 -2.60
C ARG A 344 -15.60 12.58 -2.56
N LEU A 345 -14.62 11.93 -3.20
CA LEU A 345 -13.25 12.42 -3.28
C LEU A 345 -13.00 13.28 -4.53
N SER A 346 -14.01 13.44 -5.39
CA SER A 346 -13.90 14.24 -6.61
C SER A 346 -13.57 15.67 -6.29
N LEU A 347 -12.69 16.26 -7.10
CA LEU A 347 -12.40 17.68 -7.06
C LEU A 347 -13.60 18.48 -7.57
N ASP A 348 -13.70 19.73 -7.16
CA ASP A 348 -14.73 20.65 -7.66
C ASP A 348 -14.62 20.81 -9.19
N SER A 349 -15.73 21.21 -9.82
CA SER A 349 -15.81 21.36 -11.28
C SER A 349 -14.74 22.30 -11.84
N ASP A 350 -14.44 23.40 -11.16
CA ASP A 350 -13.51 24.43 -11.64
C ASP A 350 -12.06 23.92 -11.67
N VAL A 351 -11.69 23.14 -10.67
CA VAL A 351 -10.39 22.46 -10.61
C VAL A 351 -10.32 21.34 -11.66
N SER A 352 -11.43 20.64 -11.89
CA SER A 352 -11.52 19.58 -12.89
C SER A 352 -11.38 20.10 -14.33
N VAL A 353 -11.91 21.30 -14.61
CA VAL A 353 -11.78 21.97 -15.93
C VAL A 353 -10.32 22.28 -16.25
N GLN A 354 -9.54 22.79 -15.28
CA GLN A 354 -8.11 23.05 -15.45
C GLN A 354 -7.31 21.80 -15.86
N PHE A 355 -7.72 20.62 -15.40
CA PHE A 355 -7.10 19.34 -15.80
C PHE A 355 -7.56 18.85 -17.18
N SER A 356 -8.76 19.24 -17.62
CA SER A 356 -9.28 18.87 -18.94
C SER A 356 -8.65 19.67 -20.08
N GLU A 357 -8.40 20.96 -19.88
CA GLU A 357 -7.75 21.84 -20.86
C GLU A 357 -6.27 21.49 -21.05
N ASN A 358 -5.58 21.08 -19.98
CA ASN A 358 -4.18 20.66 -20.04
C ASN A 358 -3.98 19.20 -20.50
N GLY A 359 -5.05 18.41 -20.60
CA GLY A 359 -5.03 17.00 -21.03
C GLY A 359 -5.32 16.79 -22.52
N ALA A 360 -5.83 17.80 -23.23
CA ALA A 360 -5.97 17.78 -24.67
C ALA A 360 -4.65 18.23 -25.30
N GLY A 361 -3.71 17.29 -25.46
CA GLY A 361 -2.59 17.50 -26.37
C GLY A 361 -3.15 17.83 -27.76
N GLU A 362 -2.92 19.05 -28.23
CA GLU A 362 -3.11 19.35 -29.64
C GLU A 362 -2.31 18.32 -30.45
N PRO A 363 -2.92 17.66 -31.46
CA PRO A 363 -2.13 16.86 -32.37
C PRO A 363 -1.19 17.83 -33.07
N ASN A 364 0.13 17.63 -32.91
CA ASN A 364 1.14 18.31 -33.71
C ASN A 364 0.81 18.06 -35.20
N GLY A 365 0.12 19.02 -35.80
CA GLY A 365 -0.10 19.09 -37.23
C GLY A 365 1.24 19.33 -37.89
N ALA A 366 1.68 18.34 -38.66
CA ALA A 366 2.75 18.51 -39.61
C ALA A 366 2.37 19.58 -40.64
N THR A 367 3.22 20.60 -40.76
CA THR A 367 3.59 21.25 -42.03
C THR A 367 5.04 21.66 -41.97
#